data_AF-A0A1I2QMK7-F1
#
_entry.id   AF-A0A1I2QMK7-F1
#
_cell.length_a   1.000
_cell.length_b   1.000
_cell.length_c   1.000
_cell.angle_alpha   90.00
_cell.angle_beta   90.00
_cell.angle_gamma   90.00
#
_symmetry.space_group_name_H-M   'P 1'
#
loop_
_entity.id
_entity.type
_entity.pdbx_description
1 polymer ?
#
loop_
_entity_poly.entity_id
_entity_poly.type
_entity_poly.pdbx_seq_one_letter_code
_entity_poly.pdbx_strand_id
1 'polypeptide(L)'
;MKIVVFVIFVIVAGGLTLFFFSPWDTSKKQEYKGVPAVSVQPQEVYTENGDQITEDEALSTYNEMISRGGKEAEDAEQKGIDGIQAPNPFGDELINRAHIDDKKAQKYILYMASDKKKITKQRVRWLLYAVSMDKMGLKHKNVYNKILNRWKNNDFSQFESDKQKILNLQK
;
A
#
# COMPACT_ATOMS: atom_id res chain seq x y z
N MET A 1 -64.88 49.74 -11.24
CA MET A 1 -64.31 49.83 -12.61
C MET A 1 -63.21 48.78 -12.71
N LYS A 2 -63.41 47.60 -13.30
CA LYS A 2 -63.36 47.27 -14.73
C LYS A 2 -62.15 47.90 -15.44
N ILE A 3 -61.04 47.15 -15.52
CA ILE A 3 -60.00 47.33 -16.53
C ILE A 3 -59.81 45.99 -17.25
N VAL A 4 -59.64 46.15 -18.55
CA VAL A 4 -59.79 45.20 -19.65
C VAL A 4 -58.54 44.34 -19.79
N VAL A 5 -58.80 43.12 -20.29
CA VAL A 5 -57.89 42.03 -20.65
C VAL A 5 -56.87 42.45 -21.70
N PHE A 6 -55.63 41.93 -21.61
CA PHE A 6 -54.84 41.58 -22.80
C PHE A 6 -54.13 40.24 -22.58
N VAL A 7 -54.54 39.27 -23.37
CA VAL A 7 -53.94 37.94 -23.53
C VAL A 7 -52.77 38.07 -24.50
N ILE A 8 -51.61 37.51 -24.17
CA ILE A 8 -50.57 37.18 -25.14
C ILE A 8 -50.23 35.70 -24.99
N PHE A 9 -50.54 34.96 -26.06
CA PHE A 9 -50.12 33.58 -26.31
C PHE A 9 -48.65 33.55 -26.67
N VAL A 10 -47.88 32.64 -26.07
CA VAL A 10 -46.64 32.14 -26.66
C VAL A 10 -46.76 30.63 -26.79
N ILE A 11 -46.89 30.20 -28.04
CA ILE A 11 -46.85 28.80 -28.47
C ILE A 11 -45.37 28.41 -28.54
N VAL A 12 -44.94 27.44 -27.72
CA VAL A 12 -43.67 26.74 -27.96
C VAL A 12 -44.00 25.34 -28.44
N ALA A 13 -43.77 25.13 -29.72
CA ALA A 13 -43.80 23.85 -30.40
C ALA A 13 -42.54 23.04 -30.10
N GLY A 14 -42.66 21.72 -30.21
CA GLY A 14 -41.56 20.74 -30.12
C GLY A 14 -41.88 19.75 -29.01
N GLY A 15 -42.30 18.52 -29.29
CA GLY A 15 -41.75 17.61 -30.29
C GLY A 15 -41.57 16.29 -29.54
N LEU A 16 -42.64 15.48 -29.54
CA LEU A 16 -42.71 14.19 -28.86
C LEU A 16 -41.70 13.23 -29.52
N THR A 17 -40.54 13.03 -28.91
CA THR A 17 -39.59 12.01 -29.35
C THR A 17 -39.85 10.73 -28.55
N LEU A 18 -40.38 9.73 -29.26
CA LEU A 18 -40.51 8.36 -28.79
C LEU A 18 -39.10 7.78 -28.60
N PHE A 19 -38.71 7.52 -27.35
CA PHE A 19 -37.52 6.74 -27.05
C PHE A 19 -37.77 5.28 -27.40
N PHE A 20 -37.33 4.87 -28.60
CA PHE A 20 -37.17 3.47 -28.96
C PHE A 20 -36.00 2.89 -28.15
N PHE A 21 -36.32 1.95 -27.25
CA PHE A 21 -35.34 1.05 -26.65
C PHE A 21 -34.63 0.29 -27.77
N SER A 22 -33.36 0.61 -28.01
CA SER A 22 -32.49 -0.24 -28.82
C SER A 22 -32.05 -1.46 -27.99
N PRO A 23 -32.03 -2.68 -28.56
CA PRO A 23 -31.47 -3.83 -27.88
C PRO A 23 -29.97 -3.60 -27.68
N TRP A 24 -29.52 -3.84 -26.45
CA TRP A 24 -28.11 -3.79 -26.08
C TRP A 24 -27.34 -4.86 -26.86
N ASP A 25 -26.59 -4.43 -27.87
CA ASP A 25 -25.68 -5.23 -28.67
C ASP A 25 -24.43 -5.60 -27.86
N THR A 26 -24.28 -6.88 -27.51
CA THR A 26 -23.13 -7.47 -26.81
C THR A 26 -21.99 -7.90 -27.75
N SER A 27 -21.70 -7.12 -28.79
CA SER A 27 -20.65 -7.45 -29.75
C SER A 27 -19.74 -6.26 -30.09
N LYS A 28 -18.97 -5.77 -29.12
CA LYS A 28 -17.68 -5.12 -29.39
C LYS A 28 -16.59 -5.68 -28.50
N LYS A 29 -15.90 -6.70 -29.01
CA LYS A 29 -14.55 -7.06 -28.55
C LYS A 29 -13.66 -5.86 -28.84
N GLN A 30 -13.43 -5.02 -27.83
CA GLN A 30 -12.26 -4.16 -27.85
C GLN A 30 -11.04 -5.06 -27.77
N GLU A 31 -10.30 -5.12 -28.87
CA GLU A 31 -8.97 -5.67 -28.93
C GLU A 31 -8.07 -4.80 -28.04
N TYR A 32 -8.00 -5.15 -26.76
CA TYR A 32 -7.02 -4.60 -25.84
C TYR A 32 -5.64 -5.00 -26.35
N LYS A 33 -4.94 -4.05 -26.98
CA LYS A 33 -3.50 -4.15 -27.18
C LYS A 33 -2.87 -4.32 -25.81
N GLY A 34 -2.39 -5.53 -25.55
CA GLY A 34 -1.93 -5.99 -24.26
C GLY A 34 -0.96 -5.00 -23.61
N VAL A 35 -1.44 -4.32 -22.58
CA VAL A 35 -0.55 -3.98 -21.47
C VAL A 35 -0.14 -5.35 -20.91
N PRO A 36 1.15 -5.72 -20.89
CA PRO A 36 1.56 -6.98 -20.30
C PRO A 36 0.96 -7.02 -18.89
N ALA A 37 0.23 -8.10 -18.60
CA ALA A 37 -0.17 -8.38 -17.23
C ALA A 37 1.12 -8.35 -16.41
N VAL A 38 1.31 -7.29 -15.63
CA VAL A 38 2.33 -7.27 -14.60
C VAL A 38 1.85 -8.33 -13.63
N SER A 39 2.36 -9.54 -13.80
CA SER A 39 2.22 -10.59 -12.81
C SER A 39 2.84 -10.03 -11.55
N VAL A 40 2.01 -9.51 -10.65
CA VAL A 40 2.43 -9.25 -9.28
C VAL A 40 2.65 -10.64 -8.70
N GLN A 41 3.85 -11.17 -8.90
CA GLN A 41 4.26 -12.40 -8.25
C GLN A 41 4.08 -12.17 -6.74
N PRO A 42 3.44 -13.10 -6.01
CA PRO A 42 3.35 -13.03 -4.57
C PRO A 42 4.74 -12.76 -4.03
N GLN A 43 4.93 -11.62 -3.36
CA GLN A 43 6.25 -11.29 -2.85
C GLN A 43 6.55 -12.24 -1.70
N GLU A 44 7.37 -13.23 -1.97
CA GLU A 44 7.88 -14.19 -0.99
C GLU A 44 8.51 -13.42 0.19
N VAL A 45 7.84 -13.47 1.34
CA VAL A 45 8.33 -12.87 2.57
C VAL A 45 9.04 -13.94 3.37
N TYR A 46 10.29 -13.66 3.76
CA TYR A 46 11.15 -14.63 4.42
C TYR A 46 11.44 -14.20 5.85
N THR A 47 11.36 -15.15 6.79
CA THR A 47 11.86 -15.01 8.16
C THR A 47 13.38 -15.23 8.20
N GLU A 48 14.04 -14.83 9.29
CA GLU A 48 15.49 -15.02 9.50
C GLU A 48 15.90 -16.51 9.57
N ASN A 49 14.92 -17.41 9.82
CA ASN A 49 15.10 -18.87 9.92
C ASN A 49 14.65 -19.65 8.68
N GLY A 50 14.09 -18.99 7.65
CA GLY A 50 13.77 -19.61 6.36
C GLY A 50 12.38 -20.24 6.22
N ASP A 51 11.63 -20.43 7.30
CA ASP A 51 10.25 -20.93 7.19
C ASP A 51 9.29 -19.80 6.88
N GLN A 52 8.62 -19.91 5.73
CA GLN A 52 7.55 -19.03 5.29
C GLN A 52 6.26 -19.45 5.99
N ILE A 53 5.67 -18.56 6.78
CA ILE A 53 4.29 -18.74 7.23
C ILE A 53 3.42 -18.39 6.02
N THR A 54 2.64 -19.36 5.55
CA THR A 54 1.66 -19.15 4.49
C THR A 54 0.57 -18.20 4.94
N GLU A 55 -0.16 -17.59 4.00
CA GLU A 55 -1.29 -16.71 4.35
C GLU A 55 -2.37 -17.48 5.14
N ASP A 56 -2.62 -18.74 4.78
CA ASP A 56 -3.57 -19.62 5.48
C ASP A 56 -3.12 -19.92 6.92
N GLU A 57 -1.83 -20.20 7.13
CA GLU A 57 -1.28 -20.39 8.47
C GLU A 57 -1.36 -19.09 9.29
N ALA A 58 -1.02 -17.95 8.70
CA ALA A 58 -1.10 -16.66 9.37
C ALA A 58 -2.55 -16.30 9.74
N LEU A 59 -3.52 -16.60 8.88
CA LEU A 59 -4.95 -16.41 9.14
C LEU A 59 -5.44 -17.36 10.24
N SER A 60 -5.01 -18.62 10.23
CA SER A 60 -5.33 -19.58 11.29
C SER A 60 -4.80 -19.12 12.64
N THR A 61 -3.53 -18.70 12.70
CA THR A 61 -2.92 -18.15 13.93
C THR A 61 -3.64 -16.89 14.38
N TYR A 62 -4.00 -15.98 13.47
CA TYR A 62 -4.78 -14.78 13.78
C TYR A 62 -6.11 -15.15 14.45
N ASN A 63 -6.90 -16.02 13.83
CA ASN A 63 -8.20 -16.45 14.35
C ASN A 63 -8.07 -17.15 15.71
N GLU A 64 -7.02 -17.96 15.90
CA GLU A 64 -6.71 -18.58 17.18
C GLU A 64 -6.44 -17.53 18.27
N MET A 65 -5.58 -16.54 18.01
CA MET A 65 -5.27 -15.46 18.96
C MET A 65 -6.52 -14.63 19.31
N ILE A 66 -7.36 -14.32 18.32
CA ILE A 66 -8.64 -13.63 18.54
C ILE A 66 -9.57 -14.47 19.44
N SER A 67 -9.65 -15.78 19.22
CA SER A 67 -10.52 -16.68 20.00
C SER A 67 -10.12 -16.81 21.47
N ARG A 68 -8.81 -16.68 21.77
CA ARG A 68 -8.28 -16.72 23.14
C ARG A 68 -8.61 -15.44 23.93
N GLY A 69 -8.85 -14.32 23.24
CA GLY A 69 -9.19 -13.04 23.87
C GLY A 69 -8.03 -12.39 24.62
N GLY A 70 -8.35 -11.32 25.36
CA GLY A 70 -7.39 -10.57 26.17
C GLY A 70 -6.22 -9.99 25.35
N LYS A 71 -5.02 -9.99 25.95
CA LYS A 71 -3.83 -9.38 25.35
C LYS A 71 -3.44 -10.00 24.00
N GLU A 72 -3.62 -11.32 23.82
CA GLU A 72 -3.28 -11.98 22.55
C GLU A 72 -4.19 -11.50 21.41
N ALA A 73 -5.48 -11.34 21.68
CA ALA A 73 -6.41 -10.79 20.71
C ALA A 73 -6.08 -9.32 20.38
N GLU A 74 -5.79 -8.49 21.39
CA GLU A 74 -5.39 -7.09 21.19
C GLU A 74 -4.10 -6.97 20.35
N ASP A 75 -3.10 -7.79 20.65
CA ASP A 75 -1.85 -7.83 19.88
C ASP A 75 -2.09 -8.29 18.43
N ALA A 76 -2.95 -9.30 18.22
CA ALA A 76 -3.31 -9.79 16.91
C ALA A 76 -4.05 -8.72 16.09
N GLU A 77 -5.01 -8.00 16.69
CA GLU A 77 -5.73 -6.91 16.04
C GLU A 77 -4.77 -5.80 15.58
N GLN A 78 -3.78 -5.43 16.40
CA GLN A 78 -2.81 -4.41 16.05
C GLN A 78 -1.84 -4.86 14.96
N LYS A 79 -1.31 -6.08 15.08
CA LYS A 79 -0.37 -6.65 14.10
C LYS A 79 -1.07 -6.95 12.76
N GLY A 80 -2.31 -7.42 12.81
CA GLY A 80 -3.03 -7.97 11.68
C GLY A 80 -2.35 -9.23 11.10
N ILE A 81 -2.96 -9.80 10.06
CA ILE A 81 -2.44 -10.99 9.37
C ILE A 81 -1.02 -10.72 8.81
N ASP A 82 -0.78 -9.52 8.28
CA ASP A 82 0.52 -9.10 7.77
C ASP A 82 1.63 -9.17 8.83
N GLY A 83 1.35 -8.70 10.05
CA GLY A 83 2.33 -8.72 11.14
C GLY A 83 2.62 -10.11 11.69
N ILE A 84 1.69 -11.06 11.52
CA ILE A 84 1.88 -12.48 11.85
C ILE A 84 2.70 -13.17 10.75
N GLN A 85 2.32 -12.97 9.49
CA GLN A 85 2.98 -13.55 8.34
C GLN A 85 4.42 -13.03 8.17
N ALA A 86 4.61 -11.72 8.40
CA ALA A 86 5.84 -10.98 8.18
C ALA A 86 6.19 -10.10 9.39
N PRO A 87 6.65 -10.70 10.51
CA PRO A 87 6.95 -9.96 11.72
C PRO A 87 8.00 -8.87 11.51
N ASN A 88 7.86 -7.79 12.26
CA ASN A 88 8.75 -6.63 12.17
C ASN A 88 10.17 -6.96 12.68
N PRO A 89 11.23 -6.89 11.83
CA PRO A 89 12.59 -7.27 12.20
C PRO A 89 13.37 -6.17 12.96
N PHE A 90 12.69 -5.10 13.39
CA PHE A 90 13.26 -3.98 14.13
C PHE A 90 12.91 -3.98 15.62
N GLY A 91 12.16 -4.99 16.09
CA GLY A 91 11.77 -5.17 17.50
C GLY A 91 10.48 -4.43 17.90
N ASP A 92 9.88 -3.67 16.99
CA ASP A 92 8.57 -3.05 17.21
C ASP A 92 7.47 -4.05 16.80
N GLU A 93 7.19 -5.05 17.65
CA GLU A 93 6.37 -6.22 17.30
C GLU A 93 4.95 -5.88 16.84
N LEU A 94 4.36 -4.80 17.34
CA LEU A 94 2.98 -4.38 17.06
C LEU A 94 2.85 -3.57 15.76
N ILE A 95 3.97 -3.27 15.08
CA ILE A 95 3.98 -2.46 13.86
C ILE A 95 4.13 -3.37 12.64
N ASN A 96 3.08 -3.49 11.85
CA ASN A 96 3.11 -4.18 10.56
C ASN A 96 3.58 -3.28 9.40
N ARG A 97 3.70 -3.84 8.20
CA ARG A 97 4.20 -3.11 7.01
C ARG A 97 3.23 -2.05 6.52
N ALA A 98 1.94 -2.24 6.78
CA ALA A 98 0.86 -1.32 6.44
C ALA A 98 0.73 -0.11 7.39
N HIS A 99 1.53 -0.03 8.46
CA HIS A 99 1.50 1.07 9.45
C HIS A 99 2.84 1.83 9.57
N ILE A 100 3.65 1.76 8.52
CA ILE A 100 4.89 2.54 8.37
C ILE A 100 4.62 3.94 7.82
N ASP A 101 4.84 4.95 8.68
CA ASP A 101 4.90 6.36 8.31
C ASP A 101 6.35 6.83 8.07
N ASP A 102 6.54 8.08 7.60
CA ASP A 102 7.88 8.64 7.34
C ASP A 102 8.79 8.58 8.57
N LYS A 103 8.26 8.84 9.77
CA LYS A 103 9.06 8.86 11.00
C LYS A 103 9.60 7.46 11.31
N LYS A 104 8.76 6.42 11.20
CA LYS A 104 9.17 5.03 11.39
C LYS A 104 10.13 4.57 10.30
N ALA A 105 9.86 4.89 9.03
CA ALA A 105 10.76 4.59 7.92
C ALA A 105 12.15 5.19 8.13
N GLN A 106 12.22 6.47 8.51
CA GLN A 106 13.49 7.14 8.84
C GLN A 106 14.19 6.48 10.03
N LYS A 107 13.47 6.21 11.14
CA LYS A 107 14.01 5.53 12.32
C LYS A 107 14.68 4.21 11.92
N TYR A 108 14.00 3.38 11.12
CA TYR A 108 14.51 2.07 10.70
C TYR A 108 15.70 2.17 9.75
N ILE A 109 15.66 3.09 8.78
CA ILE A 109 16.80 3.29 7.88
C ILE A 109 18.01 3.84 8.65
N LEU A 110 17.82 4.77 9.59
CA LEU A 110 18.92 5.28 10.42
C LEU A 110 19.48 4.21 11.36
N TYR A 111 18.61 3.38 11.93
CA TYR A 111 19.05 2.22 12.72
C TYR A 111 19.96 1.31 11.89
N MET A 112 19.56 0.99 10.66
CA MET A 112 20.38 0.21 9.73
C MET A 112 21.66 0.96 9.30
N ALA A 113 21.59 2.27 9.09
CA ALA A 113 22.73 3.11 8.71
C ALA A 113 23.71 3.39 9.88
N SER A 114 23.38 2.97 11.10
CA SER A 114 24.29 3.11 12.25
C SER A 114 25.45 2.12 12.21
N ASP A 115 25.23 0.94 11.61
CA ASP A 115 26.23 -0.11 11.45
C ASP A 115 25.83 -0.99 10.25
N LYS A 116 26.74 -1.20 9.30
CA LYS A 116 26.52 -2.06 8.12
C LYS A 116 26.05 -3.48 8.51
N LYS A 117 26.47 -4.01 9.66
CA LYS A 117 26.02 -5.32 10.16
C LYS A 117 24.51 -5.38 10.43
N LYS A 118 23.87 -4.24 10.66
CA LYS A 118 22.41 -4.15 10.88
C LYS A 118 21.62 -4.19 9.58
N ILE A 119 22.26 -3.99 8.42
CA ILE A 119 21.64 -4.13 7.11
C ILE A 119 21.56 -5.62 6.76
N THR A 120 20.52 -6.28 7.26
CA THR A 120 20.23 -7.67 6.91
C THR A 120 19.28 -7.74 5.70
N LYS A 121 19.34 -8.85 4.95
CA LYS A 121 18.43 -9.08 3.82
C LYS A 121 16.96 -8.99 4.25
N GLN A 122 16.63 -9.54 5.42
CA GLN A 122 15.28 -9.51 5.98
C GLN A 122 14.81 -8.07 6.24
N ARG A 123 15.60 -7.26 6.95
CA ARG A 123 15.25 -5.86 7.26
C ARG A 123 15.09 -5.01 6.00
N VAL A 124 15.99 -5.16 5.02
CA VAL A 124 15.90 -4.44 3.75
C VAL A 124 14.65 -4.83 2.99
N ARG A 125 14.36 -6.13 2.83
CA ARG A 125 13.16 -6.59 2.11
C ARG A 125 11.88 -6.15 2.81
N TRP A 126 11.80 -6.33 4.12
CA TRP A 126 10.63 -5.97 4.92
C TRP A 126 10.33 -4.47 4.78
N LEU A 127 11.35 -3.63 4.96
CA LEU A 127 11.16 -2.18 4.88
C LEU A 127 10.92 -1.71 3.45
N LEU A 128 11.59 -2.30 2.46
CA LEU A 128 11.36 -1.99 1.05
C LEU A 128 9.91 -2.29 0.65
N TYR A 129 9.37 -3.43 1.09
CA TYR A 129 7.95 -3.75 0.91
C TYR A 129 7.07 -2.66 1.53
N ALA A 130 7.27 -2.36 2.81
CA ALA A 130 6.46 -1.38 3.54
C ALA A 130 6.47 0.01 2.87
N VAL A 131 7.64 0.53 2.47
CA VAL A 131 7.72 1.85 1.81
C VAL A 131 7.22 1.83 0.36
N SER A 132 7.14 0.66 -0.27
CA SER A 132 6.62 0.53 -1.64
C SER A 132 5.09 0.56 -1.69
N MET A 133 4.41 0.29 -0.58
CA MET A 133 2.95 0.36 -0.50
C MET A 133 2.46 1.79 -0.78
N ASP A 134 1.63 1.97 -1.81
CA ASP A 134 1.14 3.30 -2.22
C ASP A 134 0.20 3.97 -1.21
N LYS A 135 -0.44 3.17 -0.35
CA LYS A 135 -1.46 3.63 0.61
C LYS A 135 -0.92 4.53 1.73
N MET A 136 0.40 4.60 1.92
CA MET A 136 1.01 5.25 3.08
C MET A 136 1.37 6.72 2.91
N GLY A 137 1.28 7.27 1.70
CA GLY A 137 1.52 8.70 1.46
C GLY A 137 2.88 9.21 1.94
N LEU A 138 3.91 8.34 1.96
CA LEU A 138 5.23 8.67 2.48
C LEU A 138 5.87 9.83 1.69
N LYS A 139 6.10 10.96 2.38
CA LYS A 139 6.68 12.19 1.80
C LYS A 139 8.00 11.92 1.09
N HIS A 140 8.84 11.03 1.64
CA HIS A 140 10.15 10.74 1.08
C HIS A 140 10.29 9.32 0.51
N LYS A 141 9.18 8.71 0.07
CA LYS A 141 9.14 7.37 -0.54
C LYS A 141 10.27 7.11 -1.53
N ASN A 142 10.50 8.06 -2.44
CA ASN A 142 11.52 7.93 -3.48
C ASN A 142 12.95 7.83 -2.91
N VAL A 143 13.24 8.57 -1.84
CA VAL A 143 14.55 8.53 -1.17
C VAL A 143 14.74 7.16 -0.52
N TYR A 144 13.74 6.66 0.21
CA TYR A 144 13.77 5.37 0.87
C TYR A 144 13.94 4.23 -0.14
N ASN A 145 13.11 4.19 -1.18
CA ASN A 145 13.19 3.20 -2.25
C ASN A 145 14.58 3.17 -2.92
N LYS A 146 15.15 4.34 -3.21
CA LYS A 146 16.45 4.43 -3.87
C LYS A 146 17.58 3.86 -3.00
N ILE A 147 17.54 4.12 -1.69
CA ILE A 147 18.53 3.62 -0.73
C ILE A 147 18.36 2.11 -0.53
N LEU A 148 17.14 1.67 -0.22
CA LEU A 148 16.84 0.27 0.06
C LEU A 148 17.08 -0.65 -1.13
N ASN A 149 16.82 -0.19 -2.37
CA ASN A 149 17.14 -0.98 -3.56
C ASN A 149 18.65 -1.15 -3.78
N ARG A 150 19.48 -0.14 -3.50
CA ARG A 150 20.94 -0.32 -3.53
C ARG A 150 21.39 -1.33 -2.49
N TRP A 151 20.93 -1.18 -1.26
CA TRP A 151 21.30 -2.09 -0.17
C TRP A 151 20.81 -3.52 -0.42
N LYS A 152 19.64 -3.70 -1.05
CA LYS A 152 19.14 -5.01 -1.50
C LYS A 152 20.11 -5.70 -2.47
N ASN A 153 20.79 -4.92 -3.31
CA ASN A 153 21.79 -5.40 -4.27
C ASN A 153 23.22 -5.45 -3.69
N ASN A 154 23.37 -5.34 -2.36
CA ASN A 154 24.64 -5.23 -1.66
C ASN A 154 25.52 -4.05 -2.12
N ASP A 155 24.93 -3.01 -2.72
CA ASP A 155 25.64 -1.78 -3.08
C ASP A 155 25.66 -0.83 -1.87
N PHE A 156 26.83 -0.76 -1.23
CA PHE A 156 27.12 0.12 -0.09
C PHE A 156 28.12 1.23 -0.45
N SER A 157 28.36 1.48 -1.75
CA SER A 157 29.30 2.50 -2.21
C SER A 157 28.94 3.92 -1.72
N GLN A 158 27.66 4.17 -1.45
CA GLN A 158 27.14 5.46 -0.98
C GLN A 158 26.72 5.45 0.49
N PHE A 159 27.18 4.49 1.30
CA PHE A 159 26.67 4.27 2.67
C PHE A 159 26.62 5.55 3.54
N GLU A 160 27.73 6.30 3.63
CA GLU A 160 27.76 7.55 4.40
C GLU A 160 26.87 8.65 3.80
N SER A 161 26.86 8.77 2.46
CA SER A 161 25.98 9.72 1.77
C SER A 161 24.50 9.39 2.02
N ASP A 162 24.15 8.11 2.05
CA ASP A 162 22.78 7.65 2.29
C ASP A 162 22.34 7.94 3.73
N LYS A 163 23.21 7.72 4.71
CA LYS A 163 22.98 8.12 6.10
C LYS A 163 22.71 9.62 6.21
N GLN A 164 23.55 10.45 5.60
CA GLN A 164 23.39 11.91 5.62
C GLN A 164 22.11 12.36 4.91
N LYS A 165 21.74 11.74 3.78
CA LYS A 165 20.47 12.03 3.10
C LYS A 165 19.29 11.84 4.04
N ILE A 166 19.25 10.73 4.79
CA ILE A 166 18.15 10.45 5.72
C ILE A 166 18.15 11.42 6.91
N LEU A 167 19.31 11.74 7.48
CA LEU A 167 19.42 12.73 8.56
C LEU A 167 18.90 14.11 8.14
N ASN A 168 19.10 14.49 6.88
CA ASN A 168 18.63 15.76 6.35
C ASN A 168 17.14 15.80 5.99
N LEU A 169 16.41 14.67 6.01
CA LEU A 169 14.96 14.67 5.82
C LEU A 169 14.18 15.17 7.04
N GLN A 170 14.85 15.29 8.19
CA GLN A 170 14.28 15.76 9.46
C GLN A 170 14.30 17.28 9.60
N LYS A 171 15.00 17.99 8.69
CA LYS A 171 15.12 19.44 8.64
C LYS A 171 14.03 20.01 7.76
#